data_AF-A0A7V9QMK8-F1
#
_entry.id   AF-A0A7V9QMK8-F1
#
_cell.length_a   1.000
_cell.length_b   1.000
_cell.length_c   1.000
_cell.angle_alpha   90.00
_cell.angle_beta   90.00
_cell.angle_gamma   90.00
#
_symmetry.space_group_name_H-M   'P 1'
#
loop_
_entity.id
_entity.type
_entity.pdbx_description
1 polymer ?
#
loop_
_entity_poly.entity_id
_entity_poly.type
_entity_poly.pdbx_seq_one_letter_code
_entity_poly.pdbx_strand_id
1 'polypeptide(L)'
;MKSIRLYSCAAVFAALSSAACTPTSGKPAAEAKAGTPQAAAATATPSLTDSLVARADRGRIEGSADAKVWLVIVSDFQCPYCKQSHDSTFEQIRKEYVRTGKIKVAYVNFPLNSHQNAW
;
A
#
# COMPACT_ATOMS: atom_id res chain seq x y z
N MET A 1 -9.41 28.91 39.25
CA MET A 1 -10.74 29.06 39.90
C MET A 1 -11.78 28.71 38.84
N LYS A 2 -12.27 27.46 38.84
CA LYS A 2 -13.69 27.04 38.89
C LYS A 2 -14.57 27.73 37.81
N SER A 3 -15.23 27.03 36.87
CA SER A 3 -16.25 25.99 37.12
C SER A 3 -16.61 25.32 35.76
N ILE A 4 -16.44 24.01 35.54
CA ILE A 4 -17.43 22.92 35.71
C ILE A 4 -18.90 23.36 35.61
N ARG A 5 -19.59 22.92 34.55
CA ARG A 5 -21.01 22.53 34.59
C ARG A 5 -21.22 21.26 33.74
N LEU A 6 -21.26 20.12 34.44
CA LEU A 6 -22.02 18.93 34.05
C LEU A 6 -23.52 19.26 34.10
N TYR A 7 -24.31 18.75 33.17
CA TYR A 7 -25.69 18.22 33.35
C TYR A 7 -26.06 17.57 32.00
N SER A 8 -25.91 16.25 31.85
CA SER A 8 -26.89 15.23 32.25
C SER A 8 -28.25 15.46 31.58
N CYS A 9 -28.51 14.72 30.50
CA CYS A 9 -29.87 14.42 30.07
C CYS A 9 -29.97 12.89 29.94
N ALA A 10 -30.80 12.35 30.81
CA ALA A 10 -30.99 10.93 31.00
C ALA A 10 -31.68 10.26 29.79
N ALA A 11 -31.28 9.01 29.59
CA ALA A 11 -32.12 7.86 29.27
C ALA A 11 -33.26 8.04 28.24
N VAL A 12 -33.03 7.49 27.05
CA VAL A 12 -34.09 6.76 26.33
C VAL A 12 -33.62 5.33 26.16
N PHE A 13 -34.23 4.46 26.95
CA PHE A 13 -34.18 3.01 26.85
C PHE A 13 -34.72 2.57 25.48
N ALA A 14 -33.96 1.76 24.74
CA ALA A 14 -34.53 0.86 23.75
C ALA A 14 -33.60 -0.33 23.47
N ALA A 15 -34.16 -1.53 23.64
CA ALA A 15 -33.75 -2.82 23.11
C ALA A 15 -32.49 -3.49 23.68
N LEU A 16 -32.67 -4.10 24.86
CA LEU A 16 -32.07 -5.40 25.15
C LEU A 16 -32.74 -6.44 24.23
N SER A 17 -31.98 -7.05 23.33
CA SER A 17 -32.35 -8.31 22.68
C SER A 17 -31.13 -9.21 22.70
N SER A 18 -31.05 -9.96 23.80
CA SER A 18 -30.20 -11.12 23.95
C SER A 18 -30.78 -12.24 23.11
N ALA A 19 -30.15 -12.58 21.98
CA ALA A 19 -30.29 -13.91 21.40
C ALA A 19 -29.18 -14.21 20.38
N ALA A 20 -28.45 -15.28 20.70
CA ALA A 20 -27.69 -16.14 19.79
C ALA A 20 -26.36 -15.61 19.24
N CYS A 21 -25.29 -15.94 19.97
CA CYS A 21 -24.11 -16.54 19.36
C CYS A 21 -24.57 -17.65 18.40
N THR A 22 -24.47 -17.41 17.09
CA THR A 22 -24.38 -18.48 16.12
C THR A 22 -22.90 -18.61 15.74
N PRO A 23 -22.22 -19.72 16.07
CA PRO A 23 -21.00 -20.06 15.36
C PRO A 23 -21.45 -20.51 13.97
N THR A 24 -21.53 -19.58 13.02
CA THR A 24 -21.59 -19.97 11.62
C THR A 24 -20.29 -20.70 11.32
N SER A 25 -20.39 -22.02 11.24
CA SER A 25 -19.29 -22.91 10.90
C SER A 25 -18.96 -22.66 9.43
N GLY A 26 -18.10 -21.67 9.20
CA GLY A 26 -17.49 -21.39 7.91
C GLY A 26 -16.42 -22.42 7.59
N LYS A 27 -16.81 -23.41 6.78
CA LYS A 27 -16.07 -24.08 5.68
C LYS A 27 -14.57 -24.38 5.87
N PRO A 28 -14.16 -25.58 5.40
CA PRO A 28 -13.12 -25.57 4.40
C PRO A 28 -13.60 -26.24 3.11
N ALA A 29 -13.66 -25.44 2.04
CA ALA A 29 -13.34 -25.94 0.72
C ALA A 29 -11.81 -25.96 0.66
N ALA A 30 -11.22 -27.13 0.43
CA ALA A 30 -10.02 -27.29 -0.39
C ALA A 30 -9.64 -28.77 -0.38
N GLU A 31 -10.09 -29.47 -1.41
CA GLU A 31 -9.43 -30.67 -1.91
C GLU A 31 -8.03 -30.23 -2.39
N ALA A 32 -7.00 -30.55 -1.62
CA ALA A 32 -5.63 -30.29 -2.01
C ALA A 32 -5.26 -31.23 -3.16
N LYS A 33 -5.43 -30.78 -4.41
CA LYS A 33 -4.71 -31.41 -5.52
C LYS A 33 -3.22 -31.17 -5.29
N ALA A 34 -2.52 -32.25 -4.98
CA ALA A 34 -1.06 -32.28 -4.99
C ALA A 34 -0.57 -31.84 -6.37
N GLY A 35 0.02 -30.65 -6.43
CA GLY A 35 0.76 -30.19 -7.59
C GLY A 35 2.01 -31.06 -7.74
N THR A 36 2.24 -31.53 -8.96
CA THR A 36 3.47 -32.19 -9.40
C THR A 36 4.69 -31.37 -8.98
N PRO A 37 5.83 -31.99 -8.58
CA PRO A 37 7.04 -31.24 -8.24
C PRO A 37 7.51 -30.43 -9.45
N GLN A 38 7.30 -29.11 -9.40
CA GLN A 38 7.92 -28.20 -10.36
C GLN A 38 9.43 -28.33 -10.19
N ALA A 39 10.08 -28.89 -11.22
CA ALA A 39 11.53 -29.02 -11.28
C ALA A 39 12.19 -27.70 -10.88
N ALA A 40 13.18 -27.80 -9.99
CA ALA A 40 13.93 -26.68 -9.43
C ALA A 40 14.34 -25.70 -10.53
N ALA A 41 13.78 -24.48 -10.46
CA ALA A 41 14.18 -23.39 -11.32
C ALA A 41 15.69 -23.14 -11.10
N ALA A 42 16.47 -23.26 -12.17
CA ALA A 42 17.86 -22.87 -12.19
C ALA A 42 17.99 -21.43 -11.68
N THR A 43 18.91 -21.21 -10.74
CA THR A 43 19.18 -19.90 -10.15
C THR A 43 19.79 -19.00 -11.22
N ALA A 44 18.97 -18.20 -11.89
CA ALA A 44 19.46 -17.14 -12.77
C ALA A 44 20.16 -16.07 -11.91
N THR A 45 21.42 -15.77 -12.22
CA THR A 45 22.12 -14.61 -11.64
C THR A 45 21.35 -13.34 -12.02
N PRO A 46 20.96 -12.47 -11.07
CA PRO A 46 20.24 -11.25 -11.40
C PRO A 46 21.11 -10.38 -12.31
N SER A 47 20.60 -10.05 -13.50
CA SER A 47 21.26 -9.07 -14.37
C SER A 47 21.16 -7.68 -13.73
N LEU A 48 22.30 -7.07 -13.41
CA LEU A 48 22.34 -5.74 -12.77
C LEU A 48 21.83 -4.62 -13.69
N THR A 49 21.86 -4.83 -15.00
CA THR A 49 21.52 -3.82 -16.01
C THR A 49 20.04 -3.44 -16.05
N ASP A 50 19.15 -4.30 -15.54
CA ASP A 50 17.71 -4.01 -15.42
C ASP A 50 17.17 -4.21 -13.99
N SER A 51 18.03 -4.00 -13.00
CA SER A 51 17.58 -4.02 -11.60
C SER A 51 16.58 -2.90 -11.32
N LEU A 52 15.71 -3.10 -10.32
CA LEU A 52 14.79 -2.05 -9.85
C LEU A 52 15.54 -0.77 -9.47
N VAL A 53 16.72 -0.90 -8.88
CA VAL A 53 17.59 0.22 -8.51
C VAL A 53 18.06 0.97 -9.75
N ALA A 54 18.55 0.25 -10.77
CA ALA A 54 18.98 0.87 -12.02
C ALA A 54 17.83 1.58 -12.77
N ARG A 55 16.60 1.05 -12.70
CA ARG A 55 15.40 1.71 -13.24
C ARG A 55 15.03 2.96 -12.44
N ALA A 56 15.14 2.91 -11.12
CA ALA A 56 14.89 4.04 -10.23
C ALA A 56 15.89 5.18 -10.46
N ASP A 57 17.17 4.87 -10.67
CA ASP A 57 18.24 5.85 -10.93
C ASP A 57 17.99 6.65 -12.22
N ARG A 58 17.36 6.03 -13.23
CA ARG A 58 16.98 6.67 -14.51
C ARG A 58 15.57 7.28 -14.48
N GLY A 59 14.83 7.09 -13.40
CA GLY A 59 13.44 7.50 -13.25
C GLY A 59 13.29 8.98 -12.90
N ARG A 60 12.05 9.41 -12.62
CA ARG A 60 11.81 10.75 -12.06
C ARG A 60 12.09 10.74 -10.57
N ILE A 61 13.00 11.61 -10.13
CA ILE A 61 13.42 11.71 -8.72
C ILE A 61 12.91 13.02 -8.12
N GLU A 62 12.27 12.95 -6.96
CA GLU A 62 11.79 14.08 -6.16
C GLU A 62 12.46 14.08 -4.78
N GLY A 63 12.85 15.25 -4.27
CA GLY A 63 13.46 15.42 -2.94
C GLY A 63 14.95 15.76 -2.97
N SER A 64 15.57 15.84 -1.78
CA SER A 64 16.98 16.22 -1.64
C SER A 64 17.92 15.11 -2.14
N ALA A 65 18.97 15.49 -2.88
CA ALA A 65 20.03 14.56 -3.27
C ALA A 65 20.78 13.97 -2.07
N ASP A 66 20.83 14.70 -0.95
CA ASP A 66 21.52 14.31 0.28
C ASP A 66 20.70 13.42 1.21
N ALA A 67 19.41 13.21 0.89
CA ALA A 67 18.49 12.41 1.69
C ALA A 67 19.03 10.98 1.85
N LYS A 68 19.06 10.50 3.10
CA LYS A 68 19.69 9.22 3.46
C LYS A 68 18.85 8.00 3.13
N VAL A 69 17.54 8.19 2.95
CA VAL A 69 16.60 7.14 2.58
C VAL A 69 16.03 7.44 1.20
N TRP A 70 15.97 6.39 0.37
CA TRP A 70 15.39 6.45 -0.96
C TRP A 70 14.16 5.56 -1.04
N LEU A 71 13.00 6.16 -1.32
CA LEU A 71 11.76 5.45 -1.57
C LEU A 71 11.59 5.24 -3.09
N VAL A 72 11.49 3.99 -3.54
CA VAL A 72 11.19 3.69 -4.93
C VAL A 72 9.70 3.36 -5.06
N ILE A 73 8.95 4.18 -5.79
CA ILE A 73 7.54 3.98 -6.10
C ILE A 73 7.45 3.33 -7.47
N VAL A 74 6.99 2.08 -7.51
CA VAL A 74 6.67 1.37 -8.75
C VAL A 74 5.17 1.50 -8.97
N SER A 75 4.76 2.11 -10.08
CA SER A 75 3.36 2.49 -10.27
C SER A 75 2.99 2.60 -11.75
N ASP A 76 1.69 2.54 -12.02
CA ASP A 76 1.08 2.53 -13.33
C ASP A 76 0.10 3.71 -13.45
N PHE A 77 0.20 4.48 -14.54
CA PHE A 77 -0.62 5.68 -14.75
C PHE A 77 -2.11 5.41 -15.01
N GLN A 78 -2.49 4.20 -15.40
CA GLN A 78 -3.88 3.79 -15.63
C GLN A 78 -4.47 2.98 -14.46
N CYS A 79 -3.68 2.68 -13.44
CA CYS A 79 -4.14 1.93 -12.26
C CYS A 79 -4.93 2.84 -11.28
N PRO A 80 -6.22 2.55 -11.01
CA PRO A 80 -7.06 3.41 -10.16
C PRO A 80 -6.60 3.46 -8.69
N TYR A 81 -6.09 2.35 -8.14
CA TYR A 81 -5.53 2.32 -6.79
C TYR A 81 -4.20 3.06 -6.69
N CYS A 82 -3.43 3.07 -7.78
CA CYS A 82 -2.18 3.80 -7.88
C CYS A 82 -2.45 5.31 -7.90
N LYS A 83 -3.49 5.75 -8.62
CA LYS A 83 -4.02 7.12 -8.54
C LYS A 83 -4.48 7.47 -7.13
N GLN A 84 -5.29 6.62 -6.50
CA GLN A 84 -5.77 6.87 -5.13
C GLN A 84 -4.61 7.02 -4.14
N SER A 85 -3.61 6.13 -4.21
CA SER A 85 -2.41 6.21 -3.37
C SER A 85 -1.62 7.48 -3.63
N HIS A 86 -1.45 7.88 -4.91
CA HIS A 86 -0.77 9.11 -5.29
C HIS A 86 -1.48 10.35 -4.74
N ASP A 87 -2.80 10.43 -4.90
CA ASP A 87 -3.60 11.60 -4.51
C ASP A 87 -3.80 11.73 -2.99
N SER A 88 -3.62 10.65 -2.23
CA SER A 88 -3.85 10.62 -0.78
C SER A 88 -2.58 10.34 0.01
N THR A 89 -2.17 9.08 0.12
CA THR A 89 -1.03 8.64 0.92
C THR A 89 0.26 9.34 0.50
N PHE A 90 0.51 9.47 -0.81
CA PHE A 90 1.73 10.06 -1.30
C PHE A 90 1.81 11.57 -1.03
N GLU A 91 0.69 12.30 -1.02
CA GLU A 91 0.70 13.71 -0.63
C GLU A 91 1.14 13.90 0.83
N GLN A 92 0.73 12.99 1.73
CA GLN A 92 1.21 13.00 3.12
C GLN A 92 2.71 12.68 3.19
N ILE A 93 3.16 11.66 2.47
CA ILE A 93 4.58 11.31 2.37
C ILE A 93 5.40 12.50 1.84
N ARG A 94 4.91 13.16 0.80
CA ARG A 94 5.56 14.31 0.17
C ARG A 94 5.71 15.45 1.18
N LYS A 95 4.65 15.78 1.91
CA LYS A 95 4.66 16.84 2.92
C LYS A 95 5.60 16.54 4.08
N GLU A 96 5.55 15.33 4.62
CA GLU A 96 6.21 15.00 5.90
C GLU A 96 7.66 14.54 5.75
N TYR A 97 8.02 13.98 4.58
CA TYR A 97 9.31 13.31 4.37
C TYR A 97 10.09 13.85 3.17
N VAL A 98 9.43 14.10 2.03
CA VAL A 98 10.14 14.57 0.83
C VAL A 98 10.53 16.04 0.97
N ARG A 99 9.56 16.89 1.29
CA ARG A 99 9.77 18.35 1.45
C ARG A 99 10.62 18.69 2.68
N THR A 100 10.64 17.82 3.69
CA THR A 100 11.50 17.98 4.88
C THR A 100 12.92 17.43 4.67
N GLY A 101 13.22 16.88 3.47
CA GLY A 101 14.54 16.36 3.13
C GLY A 101 14.91 15.03 3.79
N LYS A 102 13.96 14.37 4.47
CA LYS A 102 14.19 13.07 5.14
C LYS A 102 14.37 11.95 4.12
N ILE A 103 13.61 12.00 3.02
CA ILE A 103 13.69 11.02 1.94
C ILE A 103 13.81 11.72 0.58
N LYS A 104 14.39 11.01 -0.38
CA LYS A 104 14.13 11.23 -1.81
C LYS A 104 13.27 10.09 -2.34
N VAL A 105 12.56 10.33 -3.43
CA VAL A 105 11.62 9.37 -4.03
C VAL A 105 11.97 9.21 -5.50
N ALA A 106 12.03 7.98 -6.01
CA ALA A 106 12.08 7.71 -7.45
C ALA A 106 10.78 7.06 -7.92
N TYR A 107 10.25 7.51 -9.05
CA TYR A 107 9.12 6.87 -9.71
C TYR A 107 9.60 5.95 -10.83
N VAL A 108 9.15 4.70 -10.80
CA VAL A 108 9.41 3.67 -11.81
C VAL A 108 8.08 3.30 -12.46
N ASN A 109 7.98 3.54 -13.76
CA ASN A 109 6.79 3.18 -14.54
C ASN A 109 6.66 1.65 -14.65
N PHE A 110 5.45 1.14 -14.41
CA PHE A 110 5.12 -0.29 -14.44
C PHE A 110 3.77 -0.52 -15.15
N PRO A 111 3.70 -0.33 -16.46
CA PRO A 111 2.50 -0.63 -17.23
C PRO A 111 2.11 -2.10 -17.13
N LEU A 112 0.85 -2.36 -16.81
CA LEU A 112 0.24 -3.67 -16.98
C LEU A 112 -0.05 -3.93 -18.46
N ASN A 113 -0.04 -5.20 -18.88
CA ASN A 113 -0.34 -5.58 -20.27
C ASN A 113 -1.73 -5.10 -20.74
N SER A 114 -2.66 -4.87 -19.81
CA SER A 114 -4.00 -4.34 -20.07
C SER A 114 -4.08 -2.81 -20.15
N HIS A 115 -2.98 -2.09 -19.92
CA HIS A 115 -2.92 -0.64 -19.86
C HIS A 115 -2.12 -0.08 -21.05
N GLN A 116 -2.80 0.11 -22.18
CA GLN A 116 -2.18 0.50 -23.45
C GLN A 116 -1.58 1.92 -23.45
N ASN A 117 -2.00 2.79 -22.55
CA ASN A 117 -1.55 4.19 -22.46
C ASN A 117 -0.58 4.43 -21.30
N ALA A 118 -0.01 3.38 -20.71
CA ALA A 118 0.91 3.47 -19.58
C ALA A 118 2.37 3.14 -19.93
N TRP A 119 2.70 2.90 -21.21
CA TRP A 119 4.04 2.54 -21.68
C TRP A 119 4.95 3.76 -21.90
#